data_AF-A0A9X4HCR9-F1
#
_entry.id   AF-A0A9X4HCR9-F1
#
_cell.length_a   1.000
_cell.length_b   1.000
_cell.length_c   1.000
_cell.angle_alpha   90.00
_cell.angle_beta   90.00
_cell.angle_gamma   90.00
#
_symmetry.space_group_name_H-M   'P 1'
#
loop_
_entity.id
_entity.type
_entity.pdbx_description
1 polymer ?
#
loop_
_entity_poly.entity_id
_entity_poly.type
_entity_poly.pdbx_seq_one_letter_code
_entity_poly.pdbx_strand_id
1 'polypeptide(L)'
;NSESRNYVRLQMAAFAVKAYISLFMLMTGASPTELEQFSYEDALGIDKSVLKKELTAVKFRARGKMTGYVLGRKKGLTLLREYFKLRDWILNGEYVDRLFFKIKISKGAVCLSFSDLDAGAAATRFYSSISGVFVDGKYPKITYNKARKHKSSAHHAAKYSLETVARALNHSSGVNISSYSEATVEQQESEFGTYWDSVRKAAQMVRERSVTASDKLDSIAVGHCDSFRFPVPVSDTEAPVIQPNCRNQYGCLYCTHYFCHADEDDIHKLLSLHYVVNAVRNTAQDSGHAEVLYKDLSIRVEFILEAIANRSESVSQLVSAMRNKVFNLGVLTPFWERRLQRYEAMGVVF
;
A
#
# COMPACT_ATOMS: atom_id res chain seq x y z
N ASN A 1 39.22 -18.57 31.02
CA ASN A 1 38.38 -17.78 30.09
C ASN A 1 39.20 -16.95 29.08
N SER A 2 40.50 -17.27 28.91
CA SER A 2 41.48 -16.55 28.07
C SER A 2 41.42 -16.92 26.59
N GLU A 3 40.92 -18.10 26.24
CA GLU A 3 40.76 -18.52 24.85
C GLU A 3 39.55 -17.87 24.20
N SER A 4 39.80 -17.14 23.11
CA SER A 4 38.76 -16.45 22.33
C SER A 4 37.73 -17.42 21.75
N ARG A 5 38.12 -18.66 21.40
CA ARG A 5 37.25 -19.67 20.76
C ARG A 5 36.96 -20.88 21.65
N ASN A 6 36.78 -20.66 22.95
CA ASN A 6 36.41 -21.76 23.86
C ASN A 6 35.01 -22.34 23.53
N TYR A 7 34.76 -23.55 24.03
CA TYR A 7 33.51 -24.30 23.79
C TYR A 7 32.23 -23.48 24.05
N VAL A 8 32.18 -22.72 25.15
CA VAL A 8 31.00 -21.92 25.52
C VAL A 8 30.78 -20.78 24.53
N ARG A 9 31.83 -20.07 24.13
CA ARG A 9 31.76 -19.00 23.12
C ARG A 9 31.32 -19.54 21.76
N LEU A 10 31.79 -20.72 21.37
CA LEU A 10 31.33 -21.41 20.16
C LEU A 10 29.85 -21.78 20.22
N GLN A 11 29.36 -22.27 21.37
CA GLN A 11 27.93 -22.53 21.57
C GLN A 11 27.10 -21.26 21.45
N MET A 12 27.56 -20.14 22.03
CA MET A 12 26.88 -18.85 21.89
C MET A 12 26.88 -18.34 20.45
N ALA A 13 27.99 -18.50 19.72
CA ALA A 13 28.06 -18.15 18.31
C ALA A 13 27.08 -19.00 17.47
N ALA A 14 27.00 -20.31 17.72
CA ALA A 14 26.03 -21.18 17.06
C ALA A 14 24.58 -20.83 17.41
N PHE A 15 24.32 -20.35 18.62
CA PHE A 15 23.02 -19.81 19.00
C PHE A 15 22.69 -18.52 18.24
N ALA A 16 23.64 -17.58 18.16
CA ALA A 16 23.50 -16.34 17.41
C ALA A 16 23.26 -16.59 15.91
N VAL A 17 23.94 -17.55 15.29
CA VAL A 17 23.68 -17.93 13.89
C VAL A 17 22.23 -18.37 13.69
N LYS A 18 21.64 -19.15 14.60
CA LYS A 18 20.23 -19.55 14.49
C LYS A 18 19.28 -18.35 14.67
N ALA A 19 19.66 -17.37 15.49
CA ALA A 19 18.94 -16.10 15.60
C ALA A 19 18.95 -15.34 14.28
N TYR A 20 20.12 -15.21 13.63
CA TYR A 20 20.24 -14.57 12.32
C TYR A 20 19.44 -15.31 11.23
N ILE A 21 19.48 -16.64 11.19
CA ILE A 21 18.66 -17.44 10.27
C ILE A 21 17.17 -17.09 10.46
N SER A 22 16.72 -17.00 11.72
CA SER A 22 15.32 -16.67 12.03
C SER A 22 14.99 -15.23 11.62
N LEU A 23 15.86 -14.26 11.91
CA LEU A 23 15.67 -12.86 11.50
C LEU A 23 15.61 -12.70 9.99
N PHE A 24 16.53 -13.31 9.25
CA PHE A 24 16.55 -13.25 7.79
C PHE A 24 15.31 -13.90 7.19
N MET A 25 14.84 -15.00 7.76
CA MET A 25 13.57 -15.63 7.34
C MET A 25 12.38 -14.69 7.55
N LEU A 26 12.31 -13.98 8.67
CA LEU A 26 11.24 -13.01 8.96
C LEU A 26 11.32 -11.77 8.06
N MET A 27 12.52 -11.23 7.82
CA MET A 27 12.71 -10.02 7.01
C MET A 27 12.46 -10.27 5.50
N THR A 28 13.01 -11.37 4.98
CA THR A 28 12.90 -11.70 3.56
C THR A 28 11.54 -12.30 3.22
N GLY A 29 10.96 -13.08 4.15
CA GLY A 29 9.81 -13.92 3.88
C GLY A 29 10.15 -15.16 3.04
N ALA A 30 11.43 -15.50 2.87
CA ALA A 30 11.87 -16.69 2.16
C ALA A 30 11.43 -17.98 2.86
N SER A 31 11.12 -19.03 2.11
CA SER A 31 10.97 -20.36 2.72
C SER A 31 12.33 -20.88 3.23
N PRO A 32 12.34 -21.83 4.18
CA PRO A 32 13.59 -22.44 4.65
C PRO A 32 14.50 -22.91 3.52
N THR A 33 13.93 -23.61 2.53
CA THR A 33 14.65 -24.10 1.34
C THR A 33 15.17 -23.01 0.41
N GLU A 34 14.52 -21.84 0.37
CA GLU A 34 14.99 -20.68 -0.41
C GLU A 34 16.14 -19.99 0.34
N LEU A 35 16.05 -19.89 1.66
CA LEU A 35 17.08 -19.29 2.53
C LEU A 35 18.38 -20.10 2.53
N GLU A 36 18.29 -21.43 2.51
CA GLU A 36 19.44 -22.34 2.42
C GLU A 36 20.25 -22.14 1.12
N GLN A 37 19.64 -21.58 0.08
CA GLN A 37 20.30 -21.35 -1.20
C GLN A 37 21.08 -20.04 -1.28
N PHE A 38 20.85 -19.08 -0.38
CA PHE A 38 21.51 -17.78 -0.43
C PHE A 38 23.03 -17.95 -0.39
N SER A 39 23.72 -17.40 -1.39
CA SER A 39 25.18 -17.45 -1.47
C SER A 39 25.82 -16.30 -0.70
N TYR A 40 27.04 -16.53 -0.23
CA TYR A 40 27.86 -15.51 0.41
C TYR A 40 28.25 -14.41 -0.58
N GLU A 41 28.54 -14.78 -1.84
CA GLU A 41 28.86 -13.83 -2.91
C GLU A 41 27.70 -12.89 -3.24
N ASP A 42 26.47 -13.41 -3.29
CA ASP A 42 25.28 -12.57 -3.49
C ASP A 42 25.15 -11.54 -2.38
N ALA A 43 25.33 -11.96 -1.14
CA ALA A 43 25.25 -11.09 0.02
C ALA A 43 26.35 -10.02 0.05
N LEU A 44 27.58 -10.37 -0.32
CA LEU A 44 28.68 -9.41 -0.48
C LEU A 44 28.35 -8.37 -1.57
N GLY A 45 27.76 -8.81 -2.68
CA GLY A 45 27.33 -7.91 -3.73
C GLY A 45 26.26 -6.93 -3.27
N ILE A 46 25.34 -7.34 -2.39
CA ILE A 46 24.33 -6.42 -1.81
C ILE A 46 24.97 -5.36 -0.91
N ASP A 47 25.99 -5.75 -0.14
CA ASP A 47 26.66 -4.82 0.77
C ASP A 47 27.53 -3.79 0.03
N LYS A 48 28.18 -4.22 -1.05
CA LYS A 48 29.17 -3.41 -1.80
C LYS A 48 28.60 -2.69 -3.01
N SER A 49 27.52 -3.20 -3.60
CA SER A 49 26.97 -2.68 -4.86
C SER A 49 25.74 -1.82 -4.64
N VAL A 50 25.68 -0.67 -5.32
CA VAL A 50 24.46 0.14 -5.41
C VAL A 50 23.40 -0.53 -6.29
N LEU A 51 23.83 -1.44 -7.18
CA LEU A 51 22.99 -2.10 -8.19
C LEU A 51 22.36 -3.40 -7.68
N LYS A 52 23.13 -4.23 -6.96
CA LYS A 52 22.62 -5.50 -6.42
C LYS A 52 21.87 -5.25 -5.11
N LYS A 53 20.57 -5.55 -5.10
CA LYS A 53 19.68 -5.25 -3.96
C LYS A 53 18.96 -6.46 -3.39
N GLU A 54 19.16 -7.63 -4.00
CA GLU A 54 18.37 -8.83 -3.75
C GLU A 54 19.29 -10.05 -3.58
N LEU A 55 18.96 -10.89 -2.60
CA LEU A 55 19.46 -12.25 -2.51
C LEU A 55 18.66 -13.10 -3.49
N THR A 56 19.31 -14.09 -4.12
CA THR A 56 18.67 -14.93 -5.12
C THR A 56 18.54 -16.36 -4.64
N ALA A 57 17.42 -17.00 -5.01
CA ALA A 57 17.21 -18.43 -4.83
C ALA A 57 16.46 -19.01 -6.04
N VAL A 58 16.52 -20.34 -6.20
CA VAL A 58 15.80 -21.07 -7.24
C VAL A 58 14.61 -21.79 -6.62
N LYS A 59 13.42 -21.53 -7.15
CA LYS A 59 12.17 -22.15 -6.71
C LYS A 59 11.84 -23.36 -7.59
N PHE A 60 12.42 -24.51 -7.25
CA PHE A 60 12.24 -25.77 -8.01
C PHE A 60 10.78 -26.18 -8.18
N ARG A 61 9.94 -26.03 -7.14
CA ARG A 61 8.49 -26.30 -7.20
C ARG A 61 7.71 -25.40 -8.16
N ALA A 62 8.33 -24.34 -8.68
CA ALA A 62 7.76 -23.42 -9.66
C ALA A 62 8.56 -23.47 -10.97
N ARG A 63 8.88 -24.69 -11.43
CA ARG A 63 9.64 -24.95 -12.68
C ARG A 63 11.01 -24.23 -12.72
N GLY A 64 11.70 -24.16 -11.59
CA GLY A 64 13.04 -23.57 -11.52
C GLY A 64 13.07 -22.03 -11.61
N LYS A 65 11.97 -21.34 -11.33
CA LYS A 65 11.92 -19.87 -11.34
C LYS A 65 12.93 -19.27 -10.36
N MET A 66 13.76 -18.34 -10.84
CA MET A 66 14.63 -17.53 -9.99
C MET A 66 13.81 -16.49 -9.21
N THR A 67 14.05 -16.37 -7.91
CA THR A 67 13.34 -15.50 -6.99
C THR A 67 14.30 -14.56 -6.26
N GLY A 68 13.91 -13.29 -6.13
CA GLY A 68 14.72 -12.24 -5.50
C GLY A 68 14.16 -11.82 -4.15
N TYR A 69 15.04 -11.56 -3.18
CA TYR A 69 14.67 -11.19 -1.81
C TYR A 69 15.40 -9.93 -1.34
N VAL A 70 14.63 -8.87 -1.09
CA VAL A 70 15.15 -7.59 -0.58
C VAL A 70 15.31 -7.65 0.94
N LEU A 71 16.48 -7.25 1.46
CA LEU A 71 16.79 -7.21 2.90
C LEU A 71 16.31 -5.92 3.59
N GLY A 72 15.96 -4.88 2.83
CA GLY A 72 15.59 -3.56 3.35
C GLY A 72 16.83 -2.68 3.63
N ARG A 73 16.78 -1.42 3.17
CA ARG A 73 17.98 -0.58 2.99
C ARG A 73 18.76 -0.26 4.27
N LYS A 74 18.10 0.00 5.39
CA LYS A 74 18.77 0.45 6.63
C LYS A 74 19.00 -0.70 7.61
N LYS A 75 17.92 -1.20 8.23
CA LYS A 75 18.02 -2.23 9.28
C LYS A 75 18.58 -3.57 8.76
N GLY A 76 18.18 -3.99 7.56
CA GLY A 76 18.61 -5.28 7.02
C GLY A 76 20.07 -5.31 6.60
N LEU A 77 20.58 -4.22 6.00
CA LEU A 77 22.00 -4.10 5.69
C LEU A 77 22.86 -4.06 6.96
N THR A 78 22.40 -3.37 8.01
CA THR A 78 23.10 -3.39 9.31
C THR A 78 23.21 -4.80 9.85
N LEU A 79 22.11 -5.55 9.90
CA LEU A 79 22.10 -6.95 10.37
C LEU A 79 22.99 -7.86 9.51
N LEU A 80 23.03 -7.64 8.20
CA LEU A 80 23.90 -8.41 7.31
C LEU A 80 25.38 -8.16 7.63
N ARG A 81 25.78 -6.90 7.83
CA ARG A 81 27.16 -6.53 8.20
C ARG A 81 27.57 -7.09 9.55
N GLU A 82 26.67 -7.05 10.53
CA GLU A 82 26.91 -7.66 11.84
C GLU A 82 27.06 -9.18 11.73
N TYR A 83 26.22 -9.82 10.91
CA TYR A 83 26.36 -11.23 10.60
C TYR A 83 27.69 -11.57 9.92
N PHE A 84 28.17 -10.74 8.99
CA PHE A 84 29.47 -10.96 8.36
C PHE A 84 30.63 -10.98 9.36
N LYS A 85 30.63 -10.09 10.35
CA LYS A 85 31.64 -10.10 11.42
C LYS A 85 31.61 -11.41 12.22
N LEU A 86 30.42 -11.86 12.59
CA LEU A 86 30.24 -13.12 13.31
C LEU A 86 30.66 -14.32 12.44
N ARG A 87 30.25 -14.33 11.17
CA ARG A 87 30.57 -15.37 10.19
C ARG A 87 32.08 -15.51 10.00
N ASP A 88 32.78 -14.40 9.79
CA ASP A 88 34.23 -14.37 9.61
C ASP A 88 34.96 -14.93 10.85
N TRP A 89 34.53 -14.51 12.05
CA TRP A 89 35.07 -15.04 13.31
C TRP A 89 34.80 -16.54 13.50
N ILE A 90 33.63 -17.04 13.08
CA ILE A 90 33.29 -18.46 13.15
C ILE A 90 34.13 -19.28 12.19
N LEU A 91 34.27 -18.82 10.94
CA LEU A 91 34.96 -19.55 9.88
C LEU A 91 36.48 -19.53 10.04
N ASN A 92 37.04 -18.43 10.57
CA ASN A 92 38.47 -18.32 10.89
C ASN A 92 39.39 -18.79 9.76
N GLY A 93 39.16 -18.25 8.56
CA GLY A 93 39.91 -18.58 7.35
C GLY A 93 39.34 -19.73 6.52
N GLU A 94 38.36 -20.49 7.01
CA GLU A 94 37.65 -21.46 6.18
C GLU A 94 36.66 -20.78 5.22
N TYR A 95 36.55 -21.32 4.00
CA TYR A 95 35.60 -20.84 3.02
C TYR A 95 34.36 -21.74 2.98
N VAL A 96 33.18 -21.09 3.03
CA VAL A 96 31.88 -21.72 2.80
C VAL A 96 31.16 -20.86 1.78
N ASP A 97 30.64 -21.46 0.71
CA ASP A 97 29.93 -20.71 -0.35
C ASP A 97 28.56 -20.19 0.12
N ARG A 98 27.84 -21.00 0.91
CA ARG A 98 26.53 -20.60 1.46
C ARG A 98 26.66 -19.45 2.45
N LEU A 99 25.68 -18.55 2.41
CA LEU A 99 25.58 -17.43 3.35
C LEU A 99 25.44 -17.96 4.78
N PHE A 100 24.53 -18.93 4.97
CA PHE A 100 24.29 -19.61 6.25
C PHE A 100 24.73 -21.07 6.20
N PHE A 101 25.13 -21.61 7.34
CA PHE A 101 25.63 -22.98 7.47
C PHE A 101 25.34 -23.55 8.87
N LYS A 102 25.40 -24.87 9.00
CA LYS A 102 25.29 -25.55 10.29
C LYS A 102 26.67 -25.69 10.93
N ILE A 103 26.77 -25.26 12.18
CA ILE A 103 27.97 -25.47 13.01
C ILE A 103 27.79 -26.76 13.81
N LYS A 104 28.74 -27.68 13.68
CA LYS A 104 28.83 -28.87 14.54
C LYS A 104 29.90 -28.61 15.59
N ILE A 105 29.48 -28.64 16.86
CA ILE A 105 30.37 -28.45 18.02
C ILE A 105 30.43 -29.79 18.75
N SER A 106 31.59 -30.44 18.77
CA SER A 106 31.86 -31.60 19.62
C SER A 106 32.56 -31.16 20.92
N LYS A 107 32.35 -31.92 22.00
CA LYS A 107 32.98 -31.66 23.29
C LYS A 107 34.49 -31.92 23.15
N GLY A 108 35.31 -30.88 23.36
CA GLY A 108 36.78 -30.97 23.19
C GLY A 108 37.29 -30.79 21.76
N ALA A 109 36.45 -30.38 20.80
CA ALA A 109 36.90 -30.08 19.44
C ALA A 109 37.81 -28.85 19.40
N VAL A 110 38.96 -28.99 18.75
CA VAL A 110 39.88 -27.88 18.43
C VAL A 110 39.46 -27.19 17.12
N CYS A 111 38.76 -27.90 16.23
CA CYS A 111 38.30 -27.40 14.95
C CYS A 111 36.78 -27.55 14.79
N LEU A 112 36.13 -26.54 14.23
CA LEU A 112 34.72 -26.60 13.87
C LEU A 112 34.55 -27.45 12.61
N SER A 113 33.41 -28.12 12.48
CA SER A 113 32.99 -28.64 11.17
C SER A 113 31.70 -27.99 10.72
N PHE A 114 31.64 -27.70 9.44
CA PHE A 114 30.52 -27.05 8.78
C PHE A 114 29.81 -28.05 7.89
N SER A 115 28.49 -27.94 7.82
CA SER A 115 27.68 -28.73 6.89
C SER A 115 26.51 -27.92 6.40
N ASP A 116 25.79 -28.49 5.44
CA ASP A 116 24.54 -27.91 4.96
C ASP A 116 23.57 -27.64 6.10
N LEU A 117 22.88 -26.52 5.95
CA LEU A 117 21.91 -26.01 6.89
C LEU A 117 20.55 -26.69 6.65
N ASP A 118 19.89 -27.07 7.74
CA ASP A 118 18.44 -27.22 7.77
C ASP A 118 17.89 -25.99 8.50
N ALA A 119 17.39 -25.03 7.73
CA ALA A 119 16.96 -23.73 8.23
C ALA A 119 15.66 -23.87 9.03
N GLY A 120 14.79 -24.81 8.66
CA GLY A 120 13.55 -25.09 9.37
C GLY A 120 13.83 -25.61 10.78
N ALA A 121 14.69 -26.62 10.90
CA ALA A 121 15.11 -27.17 12.17
C ALA A 121 15.94 -26.17 12.99
N ALA A 122 16.78 -25.35 12.35
CA ALA A 122 17.54 -24.30 13.04
C ALA A 122 16.61 -23.26 13.69
N ALA A 123 15.61 -22.77 12.96
CA ALA A 123 14.63 -21.83 13.48
C ALA A 123 13.75 -22.44 14.58
N THR A 124 13.38 -23.73 14.47
CA THR A 124 12.63 -24.43 15.53
C THR A 124 13.47 -24.56 16.79
N ARG A 125 14.72 -25.02 16.66
CA ARG A 125 15.64 -25.14 17.81
C ARG A 125 15.92 -23.78 18.47
N PHE A 126 16.06 -22.71 17.69
CA PHE A 126 16.21 -21.36 18.24
C PHE A 126 15.01 -20.96 19.09
N TYR A 127 13.81 -21.10 18.55
CA TYR A 127 12.58 -20.77 19.27
C TYR A 127 12.44 -21.59 20.55
N SER A 128 12.68 -22.90 20.51
CA SER A 128 12.65 -23.76 21.70
C SER A 128 13.66 -23.33 22.77
N SER A 129 14.80 -22.73 22.38
CA SER A 129 15.81 -22.22 23.32
C SER A 129 15.45 -20.87 23.95
N ILE A 130 14.55 -20.09 23.35
CA ILE A 130 14.16 -18.76 23.87
C ILE A 130 12.76 -18.76 24.52
N SER A 131 11.90 -19.70 24.16
CA SER A 131 10.56 -19.84 24.72
C SER A 131 10.61 -20.19 26.20
N GLY A 132 9.81 -19.52 27.01
CA GLY A 132 9.79 -19.64 28.47
C GLY A 132 10.96 -18.96 29.19
N VAL A 133 11.96 -18.45 28.46
CA VAL A 133 13.13 -17.77 29.04
C VAL A 133 13.16 -16.29 28.67
N PHE A 134 13.15 -16.00 27.37
CA PHE A 134 13.16 -14.63 26.83
C PHE A 134 11.81 -14.24 26.21
N VAL A 135 11.02 -15.23 25.78
CA VAL A 135 9.68 -15.04 25.21
C VAL A 135 8.70 -15.84 26.06
N ASP A 136 7.60 -15.22 26.48
CA ASP A 136 6.54 -15.92 27.21
C ASP A 136 6.03 -17.12 26.39
N GLY A 137 6.03 -18.30 27.01
CA GLY A 137 5.70 -19.58 26.38
C GLY A 137 4.29 -19.64 25.78
N LYS A 138 3.40 -18.71 26.15
CA LYS A 138 2.07 -18.59 25.53
C LYS A 138 2.12 -18.12 24.07
N TYR A 139 3.16 -17.40 23.66
CA TYR A 139 3.26 -16.85 22.30
C TYR A 139 3.88 -17.87 21.35
N PRO A 140 3.17 -18.34 20.31
CA PRO A 140 3.69 -19.38 19.43
C PRO A 140 4.82 -18.87 18.54
N LYS A 141 5.66 -19.80 18.07
CA LYS A 141 6.70 -19.53 17.07
C LYS A 141 6.11 -18.81 15.85
N ILE A 142 6.65 -17.65 15.52
CA ILE A 142 6.34 -16.96 14.28
C ILE A 142 6.96 -17.76 13.13
N THR A 143 6.12 -18.31 12.26
CA THR A 143 6.56 -19.07 11.09
C THR A 143 6.84 -18.14 9.91
N TYR A 144 7.64 -18.59 8.95
CA TYR A 144 7.88 -17.84 7.71
C TYR A 144 6.59 -17.52 6.96
N ASN A 145 5.59 -18.41 7.00
CA ASN A 145 4.26 -18.18 6.41
C ASN A 145 3.55 -17.00 7.07
N LYS A 146 3.57 -16.91 8.41
CA LYS A 146 2.99 -15.78 9.15
C LYS A 146 3.71 -14.47 8.84
N ALA A 147 5.05 -14.49 8.78
CA ALA A 147 5.84 -13.34 8.40
C ALA A 147 5.55 -12.87 6.95
N ARG A 148 5.41 -13.83 6.02
CA ARG A 148 5.04 -13.56 4.63
C ARG A 148 3.63 -12.96 4.52
N LYS A 149 2.64 -13.48 5.26
CA LYS A 149 1.28 -12.90 5.33
C LYS A 149 1.32 -11.47 5.86
N HIS A 150 2.00 -11.24 6.98
CA HIS A 150 2.11 -9.92 7.59
C HIS A 150 2.78 -8.90 6.64
N LYS A 151 3.88 -9.29 5.96
CA LYS A 151 4.54 -8.43 4.97
C LYS A 151 3.61 -8.08 3.80
N SER A 152 2.77 -9.01 3.36
CA SER A 152 1.75 -8.74 2.35
C SER A 152 0.71 -7.75 2.84
N SER A 153 0.15 -7.96 4.04
CA SER A 153 -0.82 -7.04 4.64
C SER A 153 -0.24 -5.63 4.79
N ALA A 154 1.02 -5.51 5.23
CA ALA A 154 1.72 -4.22 5.33
C ALA A 154 1.89 -3.54 3.96
N HIS A 155 2.12 -4.30 2.88
CA HIS A 155 2.21 -3.73 1.53
C HIS A 155 0.86 -3.28 0.99
N HIS A 156 -0.21 -4.03 1.25
CA HIS A 156 -1.57 -3.63 0.89
C HIS A 156 -2.03 -2.40 1.67
N ALA A 157 -1.74 -2.33 2.97
CA ALA A 157 -2.02 -1.15 3.80
C ALA A 157 -1.25 0.10 3.31
N ALA A 158 -0.03 -0.10 2.78
CA ALA A 158 0.75 0.94 2.11
C ALA A 158 0.30 1.26 0.68
N LYS A 159 -0.83 0.68 0.22
CA LYS A 159 -1.45 0.90 -1.09
C LYS A 159 -0.54 0.58 -2.29
N TYR A 160 0.39 -0.36 -2.14
CA TYR A 160 1.16 -0.85 -3.30
C TYR A 160 0.28 -1.65 -4.27
N SER A 161 0.61 -1.60 -5.57
CA SER A 161 -0.13 -2.37 -6.58
C SER A 161 -0.02 -3.89 -6.34
N LEU A 162 -1.06 -4.64 -6.70
CA LEU A 162 -1.10 -6.11 -6.57
C LEU A 162 0.11 -6.79 -7.24
N GLU A 163 0.55 -6.25 -8.38
CA GLU A 163 1.73 -6.72 -9.10
C GLU A 163 3.03 -6.46 -8.32
N THR A 164 3.16 -5.29 -7.70
CA THR A 164 4.32 -4.94 -6.88
C THR A 164 4.42 -5.86 -5.66
N VAL A 165 3.29 -6.14 -5.00
CA VAL A 165 3.23 -7.07 -3.87
C VAL A 165 3.58 -8.49 -4.31
N ALA A 166 2.99 -8.96 -5.43
CA ALA A 166 3.25 -10.29 -5.96
C ALA A 166 4.71 -10.51 -6.35
N ARG A 167 5.33 -9.49 -6.98
CA ARG A 167 6.75 -9.48 -7.30
C ARG A 167 7.61 -9.51 -6.04
N ALA A 168 7.32 -8.67 -5.05
CA ALA A 168 8.09 -8.59 -3.80
C ALA A 168 8.05 -9.89 -2.97
N LEU A 169 6.96 -10.67 -3.08
CA LEU A 169 6.76 -11.90 -2.32
C LEU A 169 6.97 -13.18 -3.14
N ASN A 170 7.37 -13.06 -4.41
CA ASN A 170 7.67 -14.17 -5.32
C ASN A 170 6.49 -15.15 -5.53
N HIS A 171 5.28 -14.62 -5.69
CA HIS A 171 4.09 -15.37 -6.12
C HIS A 171 3.41 -14.74 -7.34
N SER A 172 2.40 -15.41 -7.91
CA SER A 172 1.58 -14.85 -8.99
C SER A 172 0.58 -13.84 -8.44
N SER A 173 0.04 -13.00 -9.33
CA SER A 173 -1.06 -12.06 -9.02
C SER A 173 -2.30 -12.82 -8.53
N GLY A 174 -2.66 -13.94 -9.16
CA GLY A 174 -3.78 -14.78 -8.73
C GLY A 174 -3.66 -15.29 -7.29
N VAL A 175 -2.47 -15.71 -6.87
CA VAL A 175 -2.20 -16.12 -5.47
C VAL A 175 -2.22 -14.92 -4.51
N ASN A 176 -1.85 -13.73 -4.99
CA ASN A 176 -1.95 -12.51 -4.18
C ASN A 176 -3.41 -12.21 -3.81
N ILE A 177 -4.28 -12.29 -4.81
CA ILE A 177 -5.72 -12.06 -4.65
C ILE A 177 -6.31 -13.15 -3.74
N SER A 178 -6.08 -14.43 -4.03
CA SER A 178 -6.76 -15.51 -3.29
C SER A 178 -6.31 -15.67 -1.82
N SER A 179 -5.10 -15.25 -1.46
CA SER A 179 -4.52 -15.58 -0.16
C SER A 179 -4.06 -14.39 0.67
N TYR A 180 -4.05 -13.18 0.09
CA TYR A 180 -3.49 -12.01 0.75
C TYR A 180 -4.29 -10.71 0.53
N SER A 181 -5.41 -10.72 -0.21
CA SER A 181 -6.32 -9.57 -0.32
C SER A 181 -7.37 -9.50 0.78
N GLU A 182 -7.28 -10.33 1.82
CA GLU A 182 -8.08 -10.15 3.04
C GLU A 182 -7.64 -8.85 3.71
N ALA A 183 -8.38 -7.77 3.47
CA ALA A 183 -8.32 -6.57 4.30
C ALA A 183 -8.60 -6.97 5.75
N THR A 184 -7.88 -6.38 6.71
CA THR A 184 -8.15 -6.66 8.13
C THR A 184 -9.53 -6.09 8.50
N VAL A 185 -10.15 -6.61 9.56
CA VAL A 185 -11.47 -6.12 10.02
C VAL A 185 -11.41 -4.62 10.29
N GLU A 186 -10.31 -4.15 10.90
CA GLU A 186 -10.10 -2.73 11.21
C GLU A 186 -9.97 -1.88 9.93
N GLN A 187 -9.33 -2.41 8.89
CA GLN A 187 -9.24 -1.74 7.60
C GLN A 187 -10.61 -1.68 6.91
N GLN A 188 -11.36 -2.78 6.94
CA GLN A 188 -12.73 -2.82 6.40
C GLN A 188 -13.64 -1.83 7.13
N GLU A 189 -13.61 -1.81 8.47
CA GLU A 189 -14.38 -0.87 9.29
C GLU A 189 -14.05 0.59 8.97
N SER A 190 -12.77 0.92 8.81
CA SER A 190 -12.34 2.27 8.43
C SER A 190 -12.79 2.67 7.02
N GLU A 191 -12.64 1.76 6.05
CA GLU A 191 -13.05 1.99 4.66
C GLU A 191 -14.57 2.12 4.54
N PHE A 192 -15.34 1.25 5.20
CA PHE A 192 -16.80 1.36 5.26
C PHE A 192 -17.26 2.61 6.02
N GLY A 193 -16.61 2.98 7.13
CA GLY A 193 -16.91 4.20 7.86
C GLY A 193 -16.78 5.44 6.97
N THR A 194 -15.65 5.54 6.26
CA THR A 194 -15.38 6.64 5.32
C THR A 194 -16.39 6.68 4.17
N TYR A 195 -16.75 5.51 3.63
CA TYR A 195 -17.78 5.38 2.60
C TYR A 195 -19.14 5.89 3.09
N TRP A 196 -19.62 5.40 4.23
CA TRP A 196 -20.94 5.78 4.76
C TRP A 196 -20.99 7.24 5.21
N ASP A 197 -19.89 7.79 5.72
CA ASP A 197 -19.79 9.23 5.99
C ASP A 197 -19.90 10.06 4.71
N SER A 198 -19.29 9.61 3.61
CA SER A 198 -19.38 10.28 2.31
C SER A 198 -20.80 10.24 1.76
N VAL A 199 -21.48 9.10 1.86
CA VAL A 199 -22.90 8.93 1.48
C VAL A 199 -23.80 9.86 2.31
N ARG A 200 -23.63 9.88 3.65
CA ARG A 200 -24.43 10.76 4.53
C ARG A 200 -24.24 12.23 4.22
N LYS A 201 -22.99 12.67 4.02
CA LYS A 201 -22.66 14.06 3.66
C LYS A 201 -23.25 14.43 2.31
N ALA A 202 -23.16 13.56 1.31
CA ALA A 202 -23.76 13.78 0.00
C ALA A 202 -25.29 13.94 0.11
N ALA A 203 -25.97 13.06 0.86
CA ALA A 203 -27.41 13.16 1.09
C ALA A 203 -27.84 14.48 1.77
N GLN A 204 -27.04 15.00 2.71
CA GLN A 204 -27.31 16.28 3.37
C GLN A 204 -27.16 17.50 2.44
N MET A 205 -26.33 17.40 1.41
CA MET A 205 -26.08 18.49 0.45
C MET A 205 -27.19 18.63 -0.59
N VAL A 206 -27.94 17.56 -0.87
CA VAL A 206 -29.06 17.61 -1.82
C VAL A 206 -30.29 18.22 -1.13
N ARG A 207 -30.92 19.23 -1.74
CA ARG A 207 -32.18 19.84 -1.27
C ARG A 207 -33.24 19.92 -2.37
N GLU A 208 -34.52 19.95 -1.99
CA GLU A 208 -35.59 20.25 -2.95
C GLU A 208 -35.68 21.77 -3.16
N ARG A 209 -35.85 22.18 -4.41
CA ARG A 209 -35.96 23.59 -4.80
C ARG A 209 -37.21 24.29 -4.23
N SER A 210 -38.23 23.52 -3.84
CA SER A 210 -39.47 23.98 -3.21
C SER A 210 -39.29 24.48 -1.76
N VAL A 211 -38.20 24.10 -1.10
CA VAL A 211 -37.98 24.37 0.34
C VAL A 211 -37.29 25.73 0.59
N THR A 212 -36.65 26.32 -0.43
CA THR A 212 -35.76 27.49 -0.28
C THR A 212 -36.27 28.75 -0.99
N ALA A 213 -37.58 28.99 -1.03
CA ALA A 213 -38.12 30.25 -1.55
C ALA A 213 -37.66 31.51 -0.75
N SER A 214 -37.00 31.36 0.41
CA SER A 214 -36.55 32.48 1.26
C SER A 214 -35.04 32.74 1.31
N ASP A 215 -34.17 31.81 0.89
CA ASP A 215 -32.72 31.95 1.09
C ASP A 215 -32.01 32.24 -0.25
N LYS A 216 -31.34 33.38 -0.34
CA LYS A 216 -30.54 33.77 -1.52
C LYS A 216 -29.33 32.85 -1.65
N LEU A 217 -29.49 31.76 -2.40
CA LEU A 217 -28.39 30.88 -2.78
C LEU A 217 -27.69 31.41 -4.03
N ASP A 218 -26.37 31.56 -3.97
CA ASP A 218 -25.52 31.90 -5.11
C ASP A 218 -25.33 30.68 -6.00
N SER A 219 -25.68 30.79 -7.28
CA SER A 219 -25.38 29.75 -8.27
C SER A 219 -23.88 29.73 -8.56
N ILE A 220 -23.26 28.55 -8.43
CA ILE A 220 -21.84 28.30 -8.63
C ILE A 220 -21.62 27.23 -9.70
N ALA A 221 -20.37 26.99 -10.12
CA ALA A 221 -20.08 26.09 -11.24
C ALA A 221 -20.41 24.60 -11.01
N VAL A 222 -20.69 24.21 -9.77
CA VAL A 222 -20.93 22.83 -9.35
C VAL A 222 -22.25 22.65 -8.59
N GLY A 223 -23.09 23.69 -8.51
CA GLY A 223 -24.33 23.68 -7.73
C GLY A 223 -24.70 25.07 -7.22
N HIS A 224 -24.96 25.17 -5.93
CA HIS A 224 -25.32 26.39 -5.21
C HIS A 224 -24.52 26.58 -3.91
N CYS A 225 -24.48 27.80 -3.39
CA CYS A 225 -23.78 28.17 -2.16
C CYS A 225 -24.61 29.15 -1.32
N ASP A 226 -24.64 29.01 0.00
CA ASP A 226 -25.31 29.94 0.92
C ASP A 226 -24.37 31.01 1.52
N SER A 227 -23.05 30.89 1.31
CA SER A 227 -22.04 31.81 1.86
C SER A 227 -20.84 31.94 0.91
N PHE A 228 -21.07 32.50 -0.28
CA PHE A 228 -20.02 32.63 -1.29
C PHE A 228 -18.86 33.50 -0.78
N ARG A 229 -17.62 33.07 -1.07
CA ARG A 229 -16.33 33.66 -0.62
C ARG A 229 -15.92 33.36 0.83
N PHE A 230 -16.72 32.62 1.60
CA PHE A 230 -16.37 32.22 2.96
C PHE A 230 -16.30 30.67 3.06
N PRO A 231 -15.26 30.03 2.48
CA PRO A 231 -15.18 28.57 2.46
C PRO A 231 -14.90 28.01 3.86
N VAL A 232 -15.67 26.99 4.25
CA VAL A 232 -15.52 26.26 5.52
C VAL A 232 -15.46 24.75 5.23
N PRO A 233 -14.39 24.04 5.63
CA PRO A 233 -14.28 22.60 5.42
C PRO A 233 -15.36 21.79 6.13
N VAL A 234 -15.79 20.69 5.51
CA VAL A 234 -16.79 19.77 6.08
C VAL A 234 -16.24 18.92 7.24
N SER A 235 -14.93 18.90 7.48
CA SER A 235 -14.31 18.17 8.59
C SER A 235 -13.09 18.88 9.17
N ASP A 236 -13.01 18.89 10.49
CA ASP A 236 -11.88 19.48 11.26
C ASP A 236 -10.76 18.46 11.56
N THR A 237 -11.02 17.16 11.38
CA THR A 237 -10.13 16.08 11.84
C THR A 237 -9.08 15.64 10.82
N GLU A 238 -9.37 15.74 9.52
CA GLU A 238 -8.40 15.52 8.44
C GLU A 238 -8.64 16.52 7.30
N ALA A 239 -7.56 17.18 6.87
CA ALA A 239 -7.60 18.15 5.79
C ALA A 239 -7.78 17.42 4.43
N PRO A 240 -8.86 17.70 3.66
CA PRO A 240 -9.06 17.04 2.38
C PRO A 240 -7.92 17.36 1.40
N VAL A 241 -7.59 16.42 0.50
CA VAL A 241 -6.56 16.63 -0.54
C VAL A 241 -6.92 17.88 -1.38
N ILE A 242 -8.21 18.08 -1.65
CA ILE A 242 -8.75 19.31 -2.24
C ILE A 242 -9.31 20.20 -1.14
N GLN A 243 -8.63 21.32 -0.88
CA GLN A 243 -9.09 22.33 0.06
C GLN A 243 -10.28 23.13 -0.51
N PRO A 244 -11.30 23.44 0.30
CA PRO A 244 -12.38 24.34 -0.07
C PRO A 244 -11.83 25.70 -0.51
N ASN A 245 -12.10 26.07 -1.76
CA ASN A 245 -11.65 27.34 -2.32
C ASN A 245 -12.63 27.83 -3.39
N CYS A 246 -13.33 28.93 -3.09
CA CYS A 246 -14.32 29.50 -4.01
C CYS A 246 -13.74 29.93 -5.38
N ARG A 247 -12.41 29.96 -5.57
CA ARG A 247 -11.78 30.26 -6.87
C ARG A 247 -11.58 29.04 -7.76
N ASN A 248 -11.32 27.87 -7.18
CA ASN A 248 -11.11 26.63 -7.96
C ASN A 248 -12.43 25.93 -8.32
N GLN A 249 -13.53 26.31 -7.64
CA GLN A 249 -14.93 25.90 -7.86
C GLN A 249 -15.22 24.42 -7.57
N TYR A 250 -14.38 23.47 -7.97
CA TYR A 250 -14.55 22.06 -7.58
C TYR A 250 -14.26 21.82 -6.08
N GLY A 251 -13.49 22.69 -5.43
CA GLY A 251 -13.30 22.66 -3.98
C GLY A 251 -14.57 22.98 -3.20
N CYS A 252 -15.60 23.58 -3.83
CA CYS A 252 -16.89 23.81 -3.20
C CYS A 252 -17.55 22.51 -2.74
N LEU A 253 -17.32 21.38 -3.42
CA LEU A 253 -17.88 20.09 -3.01
C LEU A 253 -17.46 19.68 -1.59
N TYR A 254 -16.33 20.21 -1.08
CA TYR A 254 -15.76 19.93 0.24
C TYR A 254 -16.11 20.99 1.29
N CYS A 255 -17.03 21.91 0.97
CA CYS A 255 -17.44 23.02 1.81
C CYS A 255 -18.79 22.74 2.50
N THR A 256 -18.97 23.22 3.74
CA THR A 256 -20.27 23.12 4.46
C THR A 256 -21.36 23.97 3.85
N HIS A 257 -20.98 25.04 3.15
CA HIS A 257 -21.88 25.99 2.48
C HIS A 257 -22.38 25.52 1.12
N TYR A 258 -21.96 24.33 0.66
CA TYR A 258 -22.32 23.78 -0.63
C TYR A 258 -23.65 23.02 -0.58
N PHE A 259 -24.50 23.31 -1.56
CA PHE A 259 -25.77 22.61 -1.78
C PHE A 259 -25.99 22.36 -3.26
N CYS A 260 -26.80 21.37 -3.57
CA CYS A 260 -27.29 21.14 -4.92
C CYS A 260 -28.77 20.79 -4.92
N HIS A 261 -29.46 21.23 -5.96
CA HIS A 261 -30.84 20.86 -6.23
C HIS A 261 -30.89 19.58 -7.07
N ALA A 262 -31.96 18.82 -6.90
CA ALA A 262 -32.27 17.66 -7.74
C ALA A 262 -32.95 18.11 -9.06
N ASP A 263 -32.33 19.04 -9.78
CA ASP A 263 -32.84 19.59 -11.05
C ASP A 263 -31.82 19.47 -12.19
N GLU A 264 -32.27 19.76 -13.42
CA GLU A 264 -31.42 19.60 -14.61
C GLU A 264 -30.15 20.46 -14.54
N ASP A 265 -30.23 21.68 -14.00
CA ASP A 265 -29.12 22.63 -13.96
C ASP A 265 -27.97 22.13 -13.08
N ASP A 266 -28.26 21.73 -11.84
CA ASP A 266 -27.22 21.25 -10.92
C ASP A 266 -26.68 19.86 -11.31
N ILE A 267 -27.54 18.99 -11.85
CA ILE A 267 -27.11 17.71 -12.45
C ILE A 267 -26.15 17.98 -13.63
N HIS A 268 -26.46 18.95 -14.49
CA HIS A 268 -25.62 19.30 -15.64
C HIS A 268 -24.25 19.82 -15.20
N LYS A 269 -24.22 20.68 -14.17
CA LYS A 269 -22.98 21.22 -13.59
C LYS A 269 -22.09 20.11 -13.03
N LEU A 270 -22.65 19.19 -12.24
CA LEU A 270 -21.92 18.08 -11.64
C LEU A 270 -21.37 17.12 -12.69
N LEU A 271 -22.19 16.71 -13.66
CA LEU A 271 -21.75 15.84 -14.74
C LEU A 271 -20.70 16.50 -15.63
N SER A 272 -20.82 17.81 -15.89
CA SER A 272 -19.82 18.55 -16.67
C SER A 272 -18.47 18.61 -15.95
N LEU A 273 -18.47 18.84 -14.63
CA LEU A 273 -17.26 18.70 -13.82
C LEU A 273 -16.69 17.29 -13.95
N HIS A 274 -17.53 16.26 -13.80
CA HIS A 274 -17.10 14.86 -13.86
C HIS A 274 -16.44 14.52 -15.20
N TYR A 275 -17.00 15.01 -16.30
CA TYR A 275 -16.44 14.87 -17.64
C TYR A 275 -15.03 15.49 -17.72
N VAL A 276 -14.89 16.75 -17.35
CA VAL A 276 -13.59 17.47 -17.42
C VAL A 276 -12.55 16.81 -16.53
N VAL A 277 -12.93 16.40 -15.32
CA VAL A 277 -12.03 15.73 -14.37
C VAL A 277 -11.53 14.40 -14.94
N ASN A 278 -12.41 13.59 -15.53
CA ASN A 278 -12.00 12.32 -16.12
C ASN A 278 -11.16 12.50 -17.40
N ALA A 279 -11.42 13.54 -18.20
CA ALA A 279 -10.59 13.89 -19.35
C ALA A 279 -9.15 14.23 -18.92
N VAL A 280 -8.99 15.03 -17.85
CA VAL A 280 -7.66 15.33 -17.27
C VAL A 280 -6.99 14.08 -16.70
N ARG A 281 -7.74 13.23 -15.97
CA ARG A 281 -7.21 11.97 -15.40
C ARG A 281 -6.68 11.02 -16.47
N ASN A 282 -7.41 10.86 -17.57
CA ASN A 282 -7.05 9.91 -18.62
C ASN A 282 -5.86 10.38 -19.47
N THR A 283 -5.51 11.67 -19.40
CA THR A 283 -4.51 12.30 -20.29
C THR A 283 -3.24 12.76 -19.56
N ALA A 284 -3.27 12.82 -18.22
CA ALA A 284 -2.15 13.32 -17.43
C ALA A 284 -0.87 12.46 -17.58
N GLN A 285 0.25 13.12 -17.91
CA GLN A 285 1.57 12.48 -17.99
C GLN A 285 2.07 11.97 -16.63
N ASP A 286 1.74 12.68 -15.54
CA ASP A 286 1.91 12.22 -14.17
C ASP A 286 0.61 11.55 -13.69
N SER A 287 0.43 10.29 -14.09
CA SER A 287 -0.72 9.48 -13.70
C SER A 287 -0.82 9.30 -12.19
N GLY A 288 0.30 9.37 -11.44
CA GLY A 288 0.32 9.22 -9.99
C GLY A 288 -0.29 10.42 -9.28
N HIS A 289 0.14 11.64 -9.62
CA HIS A 289 -0.40 12.86 -9.01
C HIS A 289 -1.85 13.13 -9.42
N ALA A 290 -2.19 12.93 -10.70
CA ALA A 290 -3.55 13.10 -11.20
C ALA A 290 -4.53 12.09 -10.57
N GLU A 291 -4.12 10.83 -10.42
CA GLU A 291 -4.95 9.81 -9.78
C GLU A 291 -5.19 10.11 -8.30
N VAL A 292 -4.19 10.64 -7.57
CA VAL A 292 -4.38 11.02 -6.16
C VAL A 292 -5.37 12.18 -6.00
N LEU A 293 -5.27 13.22 -6.84
CA LEU A 293 -6.08 14.42 -6.69
C LEU A 293 -7.51 14.26 -7.23
N TYR A 294 -7.66 13.66 -8.41
CA TYR A 294 -8.92 13.70 -9.16
C TYR A 294 -9.80 12.46 -8.96
N LYS A 295 -9.25 11.36 -8.45
CA LYS A 295 -10.04 10.17 -8.11
C LYS A 295 -11.05 10.47 -7.01
N ASP A 296 -10.60 11.10 -5.93
CA ASP A 296 -11.46 11.46 -4.79
C ASP A 296 -12.59 12.40 -5.24
N LEU A 297 -12.24 13.39 -6.07
CA LEU A 297 -13.22 14.31 -6.65
C LEU A 297 -14.27 13.61 -7.51
N SER A 298 -13.85 12.69 -8.38
CA SER A 298 -14.75 11.89 -9.22
C SER A 298 -15.70 11.04 -8.38
N ILE A 299 -15.17 10.34 -7.38
CA ILE A 299 -15.97 9.53 -6.44
C ILE A 299 -17.00 10.41 -5.70
N ARG A 300 -16.58 11.60 -5.25
CA ARG A 300 -17.47 12.52 -4.54
C ARG A 300 -18.63 13.01 -5.41
N VAL A 301 -18.36 13.33 -6.68
CA VAL A 301 -19.42 13.73 -7.63
C VAL A 301 -20.40 12.59 -7.85
N GLU A 302 -19.93 11.35 -8.00
CA GLU A 302 -20.78 10.18 -8.16
C GLU A 302 -21.68 9.96 -6.93
N PHE A 303 -21.16 10.09 -5.71
CA PHE A 303 -22.01 10.01 -4.50
C PHE A 303 -23.10 11.07 -4.45
N ILE A 304 -22.81 12.30 -4.89
CA ILE A 304 -23.81 13.37 -4.94
C ILE A 304 -24.87 13.04 -6.00
N LEU A 305 -24.47 12.57 -7.17
CA LEU A 305 -25.39 12.18 -8.24
C LEU A 305 -26.26 10.98 -7.85
N GLU A 306 -25.71 10.01 -7.12
CA GLU A 306 -26.45 8.88 -6.57
C GLU A 306 -27.46 9.34 -5.51
N ALA A 307 -27.06 10.24 -4.62
CA ALA A 307 -27.96 10.85 -3.65
C ALA A 307 -29.11 11.64 -4.32
N ILE A 308 -28.84 12.30 -5.45
CA ILE A 308 -29.87 12.96 -6.28
C ILE A 308 -30.80 11.91 -6.92
N ALA A 309 -30.25 10.89 -7.58
CA ALA A 309 -31.01 9.87 -8.29
C ALA A 309 -31.93 9.06 -7.36
N ASN A 310 -31.50 8.81 -6.12
CA ASN A 310 -32.27 8.05 -5.13
C ASN A 310 -33.49 8.80 -4.56
N ARG A 311 -33.75 10.05 -4.96
CA ARG A 311 -34.92 10.80 -4.49
C ARG A 311 -36.23 10.36 -5.14
N SER A 312 -36.22 10.09 -6.44
CA SER A 312 -37.40 9.63 -7.17
C SER A 312 -36.99 8.98 -8.49
N GLU A 313 -37.87 8.11 -8.99
CA GLU A 313 -37.70 7.49 -10.31
C GLU A 313 -37.56 8.52 -11.44
N SER A 314 -38.33 9.62 -11.38
CA SER A 314 -38.24 10.71 -12.36
C SER A 314 -36.88 11.42 -12.36
N VAL A 315 -36.29 11.65 -11.18
CA VAL A 315 -34.96 12.27 -11.06
C VAL A 315 -33.87 11.28 -11.48
N SER A 316 -34.02 9.99 -11.19
CA SER A 316 -33.10 8.94 -11.67
C SER A 316 -33.04 8.88 -13.21
N GLN A 317 -34.21 8.96 -13.86
CA GLN A 317 -34.30 9.06 -15.32
C GLN A 317 -33.67 10.33 -15.86
N LEU A 318 -33.88 11.47 -15.18
CA LEU A 318 -33.23 12.74 -15.53
C LEU A 318 -31.70 12.65 -15.43
N VAL A 319 -31.15 12.09 -14.35
CA VAL A 319 -29.69 11.87 -14.21
C VAL A 319 -29.17 10.99 -15.34
N SER A 320 -29.89 9.93 -15.71
CA SER A 320 -29.51 9.04 -16.81
C SER A 320 -29.51 9.73 -18.17
N ALA A 321 -30.54 10.53 -18.46
CA ALA A 321 -30.64 11.33 -19.67
C ALA A 321 -29.50 12.37 -19.75
N MET A 322 -29.23 13.06 -18.64
CA MET A 322 -28.15 14.04 -18.55
C MET A 322 -26.76 13.42 -18.67
N ARG A 323 -26.55 12.21 -18.14
CA ARG A 323 -25.30 11.46 -18.36
C ARG A 323 -25.07 11.22 -19.84
N ASN A 324 -26.09 10.80 -20.58
CA ASN A 324 -25.98 10.61 -22.03
C ASN A 324 -25.64 11.95 -22.73
N LYS A 325 -26.37 13.04 -22.40
CA LYS A 325 -26.12 14.38 -22.93
C LYS A 325 -24.68 14.86 -22.71
N VAL A 326 -24.11 14.64 -21.53
CA VAL A 326 -22.76 15.09 -21.21
C VAL A 326 -21.69 14.16 -21.79
N PHE A 327 -21.78 12.84 -21.55
CA PHE A 327 -20.70 11.91 -21.90
C PHE A 327 -20.74 11.42 -23.34
N ASN A 328 -21.91 11.29 -23.95
CA ASN A 328 -22.05 10.79 -25.32
C ASN A 328 -22.17 11.94 -26.33
N LEU A 329 -22.88 13.01 -25.98
CA LEU A 329 -23.06 14.17 -26.87
C LEU A 329 -22.06 15.30 -26.61
N GLY A 330 -21.26 15.22 -25.54
CA GLY A 330 -20.24 16.23 -25.21
C GLY A 330 -20.81 17.59 -24.81
N VAL A 331 -22.08 17.67 -24.39
CA VAL A 331 -22.72 18.95 -24.08
C VAL A 331 -22.42 19.35 -22.64
N LEU A 332 -21.43 20.21 -22.42
CA LEU A 332 -21.05 20.74 -21.10
C LEU A 332 -21.77 22.05 -20.77
N THR A 333 -21.76 22.44 -19.49
CA THR A 333 -22.14 23.82 -19.14
C THR A 333 -21.12 24.82 -19.69
N PRO A 334 -21.50 26.07 -19.99
CA PRO A 334 -20.57 27.06 -20.55
C PRO A 334 -19.33 27.31 -19.69
N PHE A 335 -19.44 27.13 -18.37
CA PHE A 335 -18.29 27.24 -17.46
C PHE A 335 -17.28 26.13 -17.69
N TRP A 336 -17.73 24.86 -17.71
CA TRP A 336 -16.84 23.69 -17.84
C TRP A 336 -16.32 23.52 -19.26
N GLU A 337 -17.10 23.90 -20.27
CA GLU A 337 -16.66 23.99 -21.66
C GLU A 337 -15.45 24.93 -21.80
N ARG A 338 -15.55 26.17 -21.30
CA ARG A 338 -14.43 27.12 -21.29
C ARG A 338 -13.24 26.62 -20.47
N ARG A 339 -13.47 25.80 -19.45
CA ARG A 339 -12.40 25.23 -18.63
C ARG A 339 -11.67 24.12 -19.38
N LEU A 340 -12.40 23.25 -20.08
CA LEU A 340 -11.86 22.18 -20.91
C LEU A 340 -11.01 22.77 -22.05
N GLN A 341 -11.52 23.76 -22.77
CA GLN A 341 -10.79 24.46 -23.85
C GLN A 341 -9.47 25.07 -23.37
N ARG A 342 -9.43 25.58 -22.12
CA ARG A 342 -8.17 26.05 -21.53
C ARG A 342 -7.20 24.92 -21.25
N TYR A 343 -7.69 23.77 -20.78
CA TYR A 343 -6.84 22.59 -20.59
C TYR A 343 -6.29 22.08 -21.92
N GLU A 344 -7.10 22.07 -22.99
CA GLU A 344 -6.66 21.74 -24.35
C GLU A 344 -5.60 22.72 -24.86
N ALA A 345 -5.84 24.03 -24.74
CA ALA A 345 -4.87 25.05 -25.15
C ALA A 345 -3.54 24.97 -24.39
N MET A 346 -3.55 24.47 -23.16
CA MET A 346 -2.36 24.23 -22.35
C MET A 346 -1.72 22.85 -22.59
N GLY A 347 -2.30 22.00 -23.44
CA GLY A 347 -1.83 20.63 -23.71
C GLY A 347 -2.00 19.67 -22.53
N VAL A 348 -2.95 19.95 -21.62
CA VAL A 348 -3.27 19.09 -20.47
C VAL A 348 -4.26 17.98 -20.85
N VAL A 349 -5.14 18.25 -21.82
CA VAL A 349 -6.10 17.33 -22.42
C VAL A 349 -5.96 17.47 -23.94
N PHE A 350 -6.21 16.40 -24.71
CA PHE A 350 -6.07 16.38 -26.17
C PHE A 350 -7.38 16.09 -26.88
#